data_AF-A0A161KEH5-F1
#
_entry.id   AF-A0A161KEH5-F1
#
_cell.length_a   1.000
_cell.length_b   1.000
_cell.length_c   1.000
_cell.angle_alpha   90.00
_cell.angle_beta   90.00
_cell.angle_gamma   90.00
#
_symmetry.space_group_name_H-M   'P 1'
#
loop_
_entity.id
_entity.type
_entity.pdbx_description
1 polymer ?
#
loop_
_entity_poly.entity_id
_entity_poly.type
_entity_poly.pdbx_seq_one_letter_code
_entity_poly.pdbx_strand_id
1 'polypeptide(L)'
;MLAILHSEGANVRECIKNLNNLAQRKFPPRGKVTTSKIKITMGAFLSISIMASFDLGEPYKPGIIVDYAVSGSKDRAIEELQEKLNSKITPDIEIQDFSLETYTTPVTRRTYAVAVILYNKPVKTSFEELKLQSRRKILAKLLELVNFNPKALNISELARMFGVSRDTIYNDIQQILKGQES
;
A
#
# COMPACT_ATOMS: atom_id res chain seq x y z
N MET A 1 -3.75 -9.82 8.84
CA MET A 1 -2.46 -9.73 9.59
C MET A 1 -2.50 -8.54 10.52
N LEU A 2 -1.91 -8.60 11.72
CA LEU A 2 -1.75 -7.46 12.63
C LEU A 2 -0.28 -7.04 12.69
N ALA A 3 0.01 -5.75 12.63
CA ALA A 3 1.35 -5.22 12.91
C ALA A 3 1.31 -4.11 13.94
N ILE A 4 2.34 -4.08 14.79
CA ILE A 4 2.55 -3.05 15.80
C ILE A 4 3.94 -2.45 15.60
N LEU A 5 3.97 -1.14 15.41
CA LEU A 5 5.16 -0.32 15.36
C LEU A 5 5.21 0.53 16.63
N HIS A 6 6.38 0.62 17.24
CA HIS A 6 6.62 1.49 18.37
C HIS A 6 8.04 2.06 18.26
N SER A 7 8.17 3.36 18.47
CA SER A 7 9.46 4.07 18.49
C SER A 7 9.38 5.17 19.53
N GLU A 8 10.41 5.26 20.36
CA GLU A 8 10.55 6.29 21.39
C GLU A 8 11.96 6.86 21.38
N GLY A 9 12.09 8.16 21.62
CA GLY A 9 13.40 8.79 21.80
C GLY A 9 13.34 10.30 22.08
N ALA A 10 14.45 10.84 22.56
CA ALA A 10 14.61 12.28 22.78
C ALA A 10 14.85 13.04 21.47
N ASN A 11 15.42 12.38 20.46
CA ASN A 11 15.65 12.96 19.15
C ASN A 11 14.50 12.61 18.19
N VAL A 12 13.69 13.61 17.86
CA VAL A 12 12.52 13.46 16.97
C VAL A 12 12.91 12.85 15.62
N ARG A 13 14.02 13.29 15.02
CA ARG A 13 14.48 12.81 13.71
C ARG A 13 14.85 11.33 13.76
N GLU A 14 15.55 10.91 14.80
CA GLU A 14 15.95 9.52 14.98
C GLU A 14 14.73 8.62 15.24
N CYS A 15 13.81 9.07 16.09
CA CYS A 15 12.56 8.37 16.38
C CYS A 15 11.74 8.12 15.09
N ILE A 16 11.64 9.12 14.22
CA ILE A 16 10.97 9.02 12.92
C ILE A 16 11.71 8.04 11.98
N LYS A 17 13.04 8.10 11.93
CA LYS A 17 13.85 7.17 11.12
C LYS A 17 13.64 5.72 11.56
N ASN A 18 13.66 5.47 12.87
CA ASN A 18 13.44 4.13 13.42
C ASN A 18 12.03 3.61 13.10
N LEU A 19 11.02 4.47 13.20
CA LEU A 19 9.64 4.11 12.88
C LEU A 19 9.47 3.74 11.39
N ASN A 20 10.10 4.50 10.48
CA ASN A 20 10.10 4.18 9.05
C ASN A 20 10.79 2.83 8.76
N ASN A 21 11.92 2.55 9.41
CA ASN A 21 12.61 1.26 9.28
C ASN A 21 11.75 0.09 9.79
N LEU A 22 11.02 0.30 10.89
CA LEU A 22 10.10 -0.70 11.43
C LEU A 22 8.93 -0.95 10.48
N ALA A 23 8.36 0.10 9.88
CA ALA A 23 7.29 -0.04 8.90
C ALA A 23 7.75 -0.85 7.68
N GLN A 24 8.92 -0.55 7.12
CA GLN A 24 9.48 -1.29 5.99
C GLN A 24 9.69 -2.78 6.27
N ARG A 25 10.00 -3.14 7.53
CA ARG A 25 10.24 -4.54 7.93
C ARG A 25 8.96 -5.29 8.30
N LYS A 26 7.99 -4.61 8.94
CA LYS A 26 6.81 -5.25 9.52
C LYS A 26 5.54 -5.12 8.69
N PHE A 27 5.42 -4.10 7.84
CA PHE A 27 4.24 -3.98 6.98
C PHE A 27 4.33 -5.00 5.84
N PRO A 28 3.20 -5.60 5.45
CA PRO A 28 3.21 -6.58 4.38
C PRO A 28 3.57 -5.89 3.05
N PRO A 29 4.27 -6.59 2.14
CA PRO A 29 4.60 -6.05 0.81
C PRO A 29 3.36 -5.82 -0.06
N ARG A 30 2.26 -6.52 0.26
CA ARG A 30 0.94 -6.38 -0.37
C ARG A 30 -0.16 -6.56 0.68
N GLY A 31 -1.18 -5.72 0.62
CA GLY A 31 -2.36 -5.73 1.47
C GLY A 31 -2.92 -4.32 1.70
N LYS A 32 -4.14 -4.25 2.18
CA LYS A 32 -4.82 -2.99 2.54
C LYS A 32 -4.98 -2.90 4.05
N VAL A 33 -4.63 -1.75 4.63
CA VAL A 33 -4.97 -1.44 6.02
C VAL A 33 -6.49 -1.37 6.14
N THR A 34 -7.07 -2.16 7.04
CA THR A 34 -8.51 -2.18 7.30
C THR A 34 -8.89 -1.39 8.54
N THR A 35 -8.10 -1.50 9.61
CA THR A 35 -8.29 -0.73 10.85
C THR A 35 -6.94 -0.35 11.43
N SER A 36 -6.91 0.73 12.20
CA SER A 36 -5.70 1.19 12.84
C SER A 36 -5.98 1.97 14.11
N LYS A 37 -4.92 2.12 14.90
CA LYS A 37 -4.85 3.01 16.05
C LYS A 37 -3.48 3.64 16.08
N ILE A 38 -3.43 4.95 15.97
CA ILE A 38 -2.21 5.75 16.05
C ILE A 38 -2.22 6.49 17.38
N LYS A 39 -1.11 6.43 18.11
CA LYS A 39 -0.90 7.22 19.32
C LYS A 39 0.44 7.93 19.22
N ILE A 40 0.39 9.26 19.33
CA ILE A 40 1.56 10.11 19.46
C ILE A 40 1.54 10.70 20.86
N THR A 41 2.68 10.70 21.54
CA THR A 41 2.82 11.34 22.85
C THR A 41 4.13 12.11 22.85
N MET A 42 4.04 13.37 23.28
CA MET A 42 5.16 14.30 23.28
C MET A 42 5.37 14.88 24.68
N GLY A 43 6.63 15.12 25.04
CA GLY A 43 7.04 15.66 26.32
C GLY A 43 8.57 15.70 26.40
N ALA A 44 9.15 15.12 27.44
CA ALA A 44 10.60 14.91 27.51
C ALA A 44 11.11 13.97 26.40
N PHE A 45 10.26 13.02 25.98
CA PHE A 45 10.52 12.09 24.89
C PHE A 45 9.36 12.14 23.89
N LEU A 46 9.66 11.83 22.63
CA LEU A 46 8.64 11.52 21.63
C LEU A 46 8.41 10.02 21.65
N SER A 47 7.15 9.61 21.78
CA SER A 47 6.72 8.22 21.70
C SER A 47 5.63 8.10 20.63
N ILE A 48 5.85 7.24 19.64
CA ILE A 48 4.90 6.97 18.55
C ILE A 48 4.59 5.48 18.52
N SER A 49 3.30 5.15 18.60
CA SER A 49 2.79 3.79 18.48
C SER A 49 1.75 3.70 17.39
N ILE A 50 1.90 2.72 16.49
CA ILE A 50 0.98 2.45 15.40
C ILE A 50 0.59 0.98 15.49
N MET A 51 -0.71 0.72 15.61
CA MET A 51 -1.28 -0.61 15.48
C MET A 51 -2.15 -0.61 14.22
N ALA A 52 -1.97 -1.60 13.34
CA ALA A 52 -2.73 -1.69 12.10
C ALA A 52 -3.05 -3.14 11.76
N SER A 53 -4.28 -3.39 11.31
CA SER A 53 -4.71 -4.64 10.72
C SER A 53 -4.70 -4.53 9.20
N PHE A 54 -4.26 -5.60 8.53
CA PHE A 54 -4.13 -5.68 7.09
C PHE A 54 -4.94 -6.84 6.53
N ASP A 55 -5.70 -6.57 5.48
CA ASP A 55 -6.20 -7.58 4.56
C ASP A 55 -5.16 -7.82 3.46
N LEU A 56 -4.65 -9.04 3.37
CA LEU A 56 -3.58 -9.40 2.43
C LEU A 56 -4.11 -9.73 1.02
N GLY A 57 -5.42 -9.90 0.84
CA GLY A 57 -6.03 -10.20 -0.46
C GLY A 57 -6.09 -8.98 -1.39
N GLU A 58 -6.08 -7.79 -0.80
CA GLU A 58 -6.25 -6.54 -1.51
C GLU A 58 -4.97 -6.08 -2.26
N PRO A 59 -5.08 -5.54 -3.49
CA PRO A 59 -3.95 -5.14 -4.33
C PRO A 59 -3.39 -3.77 -3.94
N TYR A 60 -3.10 -3.57 -2.65
CA TYR A 60 -2.54 -2.34 -2.12
C TYR A 60 -1.15 -2.60 -1.53
N LYS A 61 -0.38 -1.54 -1.39
CA LYS A 61 0.88 -1.50 -0.67
C LYS A 61 0.68 -0.49 0.47
N PRO A 62 0.60 -0.96 1.72
CA PRO A 62 0.41 -0.07 2.84
C PRO A 62 1.74 0.62 3.18
N GLY A 63 1.66 1.81 3.77
CA GLY A 63 2.84 2.55 4.18
C GLY A 63 2.51 3.63 5.20
N ILE A 64 3.56 4.28 5.70
CA ILE A 64 3.42 5.44 6.59
C ILE A 64 4.19 6.63 6.03
N ILE A 65 3.65 7.82 6.27
CA ILE A 65 4.38 9.09 6.14
C ILE A 65 4.45 9.66 7.55
N VAL A 66 5.67 9.94 8.02
CA VAL A 66 5.89 10.53 9.33
C VAL A 66 6.83 11.72 9.16
N ASP A 67 6.43 12.87 9.68
CA ASP A 67 7.23 14.09 9.61
C ASP A 67 6.98 15.00 10.82
N TYR A 68 7.84 16.01 10.94
CA TYR A 68 7.75 17.02 11.99
C TYR A 68 8.16 18.41 11.49
N ALA A 69 7.68 19.44 12.18
CA ALA A 69 8.13 20.80 12.03
C ALA A 69 8.35 21.45 13.40
N VAL A 70 9.16 22.51 13.43
CA VAL A 70 9.53 23.21 14.66
C VAL A 70 9.50 24.70 14.39
N SER A 71 8.60 25.41 15.07
CA SER A 71 8.44 26.85 14.88
C SER A 71 8.25 27.58 16.22
N GLY A 72 8.22 28.91 16.17
CA GLY A 72 7.99 29.76 17.34
C GLY A 72 6.54 29.79 17.81
N SER A 73 5.60 29.36 16.97
CA SER A 73 4.17 29.27 17.30
C SER A 73 3.60 27.92 16.88
N LYS A 74 2.48 27.54 17.49
CA LYS A 74 1.76 26.29 17.16
C LYS A 74 1.25 26.32 15.72
N ASP A 75 0.63 27.41 15.30
CA ASP A 75 0.03 27.52 13.96
C ASP A 75 1.07 27.40 12.86
N ARG A 76 2.20 28.12 12.98
CA ARG A 76 3.30 28.03 12.01
C ARG A 76 3.91 26.64 11.96
N ALA A 77 4.07 25.97 13.10
CA ALA A 77 4.58 24.61 13.11
C ALA A 77 3.61 23.64 12.42
N ILE A 78 2.30 23.84 12.54
CA ILE A 78 1.30 23.02 11.85
C ILE A 78 1.30 23.32 10.35
N GLU A 79 1.36 24.59 9.93
CA GLU A 79 1.43 24.99 8.52
C GLU A 79 2.66 24.40 7.82
N GLU A 80 3.85 24.59 8.40
CA GLU A 80 5.11 24.02 7.88
C GLU A 80 5.05 22.48 7.80
N LEU A 81 4.43 21.83 8.79
CA LEU A 81 4.24 20.38 8.78
C LEU A 81 3.28 19.95 7.67
N GLN A 82 2.18 20.66 7.49
CA GLN A 82 1.21 20.39 6.43
C GLN A 82 1.87 20.48 5.05
N GLU A 83 2.67 21.51 4.79
CA GLU A 83 3.42 21.63 3.54
C GLU A 83 4.34 20.43 3.29
N LYS A 84 5.09 20.01 4.31
CA LYS A 84 5.96 18.82 4.23
C LYS A 84 5.18 17.55 3.94
N LEU A 85 4.05 17.33 4.60
CA LEU A 85 3.20 16.15 4.37
C LEU A 85 2.62 16.17 2.96
N ASN A 86 2.05 17.29 2.53
CA ASN A 86 1.48 17.45 1.19
C ASN A 86 2.51 17.21 0.09
N SER A 87 3.77 17.58 0.29
CA SER A 87 4.85 17.28 -0.66
C SER A 87 5.13 15.78 -0.86
N LYS A 88 4.71 14.93 0.10
CA LYS A 88 4.92 13.48 0.11
C LYS A 88 3.66 12.69 -0.27
N ILE A 89 2.49 13.30 -0.17
CA ILE A 89 1.22 12.67 -0.53
C ILE A 89 1.05 12.77 -2.05
N THR A 90 1.11 11.61 -2.72
CA THR A 90 0.84 11.53 -4.15
C THR A 90 -0.65 11.25 -4.41
N PRO A 91 -1.21 11.60 -5.58
CA PRO A 91 -2.65 11.45 -5.86
C PRO A 91 -3.18 10.01 -5.80
N ASP A 92 -2.30 9.02 -5.90
CA ASP A 92 -2.65 7.60 -5.80
C ASP A 92 -2.67 7.09 -4.36
N ILE A 93 -2.33 7.90 -3.36
CA ILE A 93 -2.36 7.49 -1.95
C ILE A 93 -3.78 7.61 -1.39
N GLU A 94 -4.30 6.52 -0.83
CA GLU A 94 -5.51 6.49 0.00
C GLU A 94 -5.11 6.64 1.47
N ILE A 95 -5.41 7.78 2.08
CA ILE A 95 -5.18 8.00 3.52
C ILE A 95 -6.20 7.18 4.31
N GLN A 96 -5.72 6.26 5.14
CA GLN A 96 -6.57 5.41 5.98
C GLN A 96 -6.78 6.01 7.37
N ASP A 97 -5.71 6.56 7.96
CA ASP A 97 -5.72 7.09 9.31
C ASP A 97 -4.59 8.10 9.47
N PHE A 98 -4.75 9.04 10.38
CA PHE A 98 -3.73 10.04 10.68
C PHE A 98 -3.85 10.53 12.12
N SER A 99 -2.72 10.94 12.68
CA SER A 99 -2.66 11.58 13.99
C SER A 99 -1.66 12.73 13.93
N LEU A 100 -2.00 13.82 14.59
CA LEU A 100 -1.16 15.00 14.79
C LEU A 100 -1.03 15.23 16.30
N GLU A 101 0.16 15.55 16.76
CA GLU A 101 0.37 16.04 18.13
C GLU A 101 1.33 17.22 18.13
N THR A 102 1.17 18.11 19.11
CA THR A 102 2.03 19.28 19.26
C THR A 102 2.57 19.41 20.67
N TYR A 103 3.81 19.89 20.80
CA TYR A 103 4.42 20.15 22.09
C TYR A 103 5.25 21.43 22.06
N THR A 104 4.90 22.36 22.94
CA THR A 104 5.67 23.59 23.16
C THR A 104 6.63 23.38 24.32
N THR A 105 7.92 23.48 24.03
CA THR A 105 8.97 23.35 25.05
C THR A 105 8.85 24.48 26.09
N PRO A 106 8.88 24.16 27.40
CA PRO A 106 8.70 25.18 28.45
C PRO A 106 9.76 26.28 28.42
N VAL A 107 11.02 25.91 28.14
CA VAL A 107 12.17 26.83 28.22
C VAL A 107 12.34 27.62 26.92
N THR A 108 12.48 26.93 25.78
CA THR A 108 12.77 27.62 24.51
C THR A 108 11.54 28.18 23.82
N ARG A 109 10.33 27.84 24.30
CA ARG A 109 9.04 28.18 23.71
C ARG A 109 8.88 27.76 22.24
N ARG A 110 9.77 26.90 21.72
CA ARG A 110 9.63 26.27 20.41
C ARG A 110 8.53 25.24 20.46
N THR A 111 7.65 25.26 19.46
CA THR A 111 6.58 24.30 19.27
C THR A 111 6.98 23.28 18.22
N TYR A 112 6.98 22.02 18.63
CA TYR A 112 7.12 20.86 17.76
C TYR A 112 5.73 20.41 17.34
N ALA A 113 5.55 20.17 16.05
CA ALA A 113 4.38 19.47 15.51
C ALA A 113 4.88 18.16 14.88
N VAL A 114 4.25 17.04 15.21
CA VAL A 114 4.57 15.72 14.65
C VAL A 114 3.29 15.09 14.14
N ALA A 115 3.34 14.53 12.93
CA ALA A 115 2.21 13.81 12.37
C ALA A 115 2.63 12.46 11.80
N VAL A 116 1.70 11.52 11.89
CA VAL A 116 1.77 10.21 11.26
C VAL A 116 0.55 10.08 10.35
N ILE A 117 0.78 9.71 9.10
CA ILE A 117 -0.24 9.33 8.14
C ILE A 117 -0.02 7.86 7.81
N LEU A 118 -1.05 7.05 8.01
CA LEU A 118 -1.11 5.66 7.57
C LEU A 118 -1.92 5.61 6.27
N TYR A 119 -1.37 4.96 5.26
CA TYR A 119 -1.96 5.00 3.93
C TYR A 119 -1.89 3.67 3.19
N ASN A 120 -2.74 3.56 2.17
CA ASN A 120 -2.76 2.48 1.20
C ASN A 120 -2.44 3.06 -0.18
N LYS A 121 -1.42 2.54 -0.87
CA LYS A 121 -1.13 2.89 -2.27
C LYS A 121 -1.55 1.72 -3.15
N PRO A 122 -2.43 1.89 -4.15
CA PRO A 122 -2.82 0.81 -5.03
C PRO A 122 -1.56 0.31 -5.73
N VAL A 123 -1.29 -0.98 -5.57
CA VAL A 123 -0.30 -1.64 -6.40
C VAL A 123 -0.96 -1.71 -7.76
N LYS A 124 -0.41 -0.96 -8.73
CA LYS A 124 -0.68 -1.21 -10.14
C LYS A 124 -0.19 -2.62 -10.43
N THR A 125 -1.02 -3.62 -10.13
CA THR A 125 -0.90 -4.94 -10.73
C THR A 125 -0.85 -4.65 -12.20
N SER A 126 0.21 -5.09 -12.88
CA SER A 126 0.37 -4.82 -14.30
C SER A 126 -0.96 -5.12 -14.96
N PHE A 127 -1.52 -4.13 -15.67
CA PHE A 127 -2.78 -4.30 -16.40
C PHE A 127 -2.70 -5.56 -17.30
N GLU A 128 -1.49 -5.93 -17.71
CA GLU A 128 -1.16 -7.18 -18.39
C GLU A 128 -1.48 -8.41 -17.55
N GLU A 129 -1.04 -8.53 -16.29
CA GLU A 129 -1.25 -9.72 -15.46
C GLU A 129 -2.73 -9.96 -15.12
N LEU A 130 -3.48 -8.89 -14.84
CA LEU A 130 -4.93 -8.99 -14.63
C LEU A 130 -5.68 -9.33 -15.92
N LYS A 131 -5.27 -8.78 -17.07
CA LYS A 131 -5.79 -9.22 -18.38
C LYS A 131 -5.43 -10.67 -18.68
N LEU A 132 -4.23 -11.11 -18.32
CA LEU A 132 -3.73 -12.46 -18.57
C LEU A 132 -4.49 -13.49 -17.73
N GLN A 133 -4.66 -13.23 -16.43
CA GLN A 133 -5.42 -14.11 -15.54
C GLN A 133 -6.91 -14.12 -15.87
N SER A 134 -7.51 -12.97 -16.20
CA SER A 134 -8.93 -12.92 -16.62
C SER A 134 -9.14 -13.64 -17.96
N ARG A 135 -8.25 -13.43 -18.95
CA ARG A 135 -8.29 -14.14 -20.23
C ARG A 135 -8.17 -15.65 -20.05
N ARG A 136 -7.20 -16.14 -19.28
CA ARG A 136 -7.04 -17.58 -19.03
C ARG A 136 -8.22 -18.18 -18.28
N LYS A 137 -8.82 -17.47 -17.33
CA LYS A 137 -10.05 -17.92 -16.66
C LYS A 137 -11.22 -18.06 -17.62
N ILE A 138 -11.39 -17.12 -18.56
CA ILE A 138 -12.43 -17.19 -19.59
C ILE A 138 -12.14 -18.34 -20.56
N LEU A 139 -10.90 -18.48 -21.03
CA LEU A 139 -10.49 -19.58 -21.91
C LEU A 139 -10.68 -20.95 -21.25
N ALA A 140 -10.39 -21.09 -19.96
CA ALA A 140 -10.61 -22.34 -19.22
C ALA A 140 -12.09 -22.73 -19.17
N LYS A 141 -12.99 -21.77 -18.91
CA LYS A 141 -14.44 -22.02 -18.95
C LYS A 141 -14.94 -22.37 -20.35
N LEU A 142 -14.42 -21.72 -21.39
CA LEU A 142 -14.77 -22.06 -22.77
C LEU A 142 -14.29 -23.47 -23.15
N LEU A 143 -13.09 -23.85 -22.71
CA LEU A 143 -12.54 -25.19 -22.90
C LEU A 143 -13.40 -26.23 -22.16
N GLU A 144 -13.81 -25.97 -20.93
CA GLU A 144 -14.70 -26.83 -20.15
C GLU A 144 -16.01 -27.15 -20.90
N LEU A 145 -16.63 -26.13 -21.52
CA LEU A 145 -17.86 -26.30 -22.31
C LEU A 145 -17.68 -27.19 -23.55
N VAL A 146 -16.46 -27.35 -24.05
CA VAL A 146 -16.13 -28.20 -25.20
C VAL A 146 -15.32 -29.44 -24.79
N ASN A 147 -15.45 -29.89 -23.54
CA ASN A 147 -14.73 -31.05 -22.98
C ASN A 147 -13.21 -30.96 -23.20
N PHE A 148 -12.65 -29.78 -22.96
CA PHE A 148 -11.24 -29.46 -23.13
C PHE A 148 -10.67 -29.75 -24.53
N ASN A 149 -11.51 -29.76 -25.57
CA ASN A 149 -11.06 -29.89 -26.95
C ASN A 149 -10.68 -28.52 -27.55
N PRO A 150 -9.39 -28.16 -27.64
CA PRO A 150 -8.97 -26.85 -28.17
C PRO A 150 -9.26 -26.69 -29.67
N LYS A 151 -9.45 -27.80 -30.42
CA LYS A 151 -9.77 -27.74 -31.85
C LYS A 151 -11.20 -27.26 -32.12
N ALA A 152 -12.06 -27.28 -31.11
CA ALA A 152 -13.44 -26.77 -31.19
C ALA A 152 -13.50 -25.23 -31.08
N LEU A 153 -12.41 -24.57 -30.70
CA LEU A 153 -12.36 -23.12 -30.49
C LEU A 153 -11.81 -22.37 -31.70
N ASN A 154 -12.45 -21.26 -32.07
CA ASN A 154 -11.97 -20.36 -33.11
C ASN A 154 -10.87 -19.44 -32.54
N ILE A 155 -9.61 -19.86 -32.67
CA ILE A 155 -8.44 -19.14 -32.14
C ILE A 155 -8.30 -17.73 -32.73
N SER A 156 -8.61 -17.55 -34.02
CA SER A 156 -8.54 -16.25 -34.69
C SER A 156 -9.54 -15.25 -34.08
N GLU A 157 -10.74 -15.72 -33.75
CA GLU A 157 -11.78 -14.89 -33.15
C GLU A 157 -11.49 -14.57 -31.68
N LEU A 158 -10.99 -15.55 -30.92
CA LEU A 158 -10.53 -15.32 -29.55
C LEU A 158 -9.39 -14.30 -29.49
N ALA A 159 -8.41 -14.42 -30.39
CA ALA A 159 -7.30 -13.46 -30.51
C ALA A 159 -7.82 -12.04 -30.76
N ARG A 160 -8.79 -11.89 -31.67
CA ARG A 160 -9.47 -10.61 -31.96
C ARG A 160 -10.23 -10.07 -30.74
N MET A 161 -11.02 -10.91 -30.07
CA MET A 161 -11.81 -10.51 -28.89
C MET A 161 -10.93 -10.04 -27.73
N PHE A 162 -9.79 -10.69 -27.52
CA PHE A 162 -8.86 -10.34 -26.44
C PHE A 162 -7.81 -9.30 -26.85
N GLY A 163 -7.74 -8.90 -28.13
CA GLY A 163 -6.76 -7.94 -28.64
C GLY A 163 -5.32 -8.44 -28.53
N VAL A 164 -5.07 -9.74 -28.76
CA VAL A 164 -3.75 -10.38 -28.67
C VAL A 164 -3.43 -11.20 -29.91
N SER A 165 -2.19 -11.70 -30.03
CA SER A 165 -1.82 -12.59 -31.13
C SER A 165 -2.44 -13.99 -30.96
N ARG A 166 -2.58 -14.71 -32.08
CA ARG A 166 -3.00 -16.12 -32.07
C ARG A 166 -2.06 -16.98 -31.23
N ASP A 167 -0.76 -16.71 -31.30
CA ASP A 167 0.26 -17.44 -30.54
C ASP A 167 0.09 -17.24 -29.03
N THR A 168 -0.31 -16.05 -28.59
CA THR A 168 -0.66 -15.80 -27.18
C THR A 168 -1.82 -16.67 -26.71
N ILE A 169 -2.87 -16.80 -27.51
CA ILE A 169 -4.01 -17.68 -27.20
C ILE A 169 -3.59 -19.15 -27.18
N TYR A 170 -2.77 -19.59 -28.14
CA TYR A 170 -2.21 -20.95 -28.15
C TYR A 170 -1.42 -21.26 -26.87
N ASN A 171 -0.53 -20.35 -26.46
CA ASN A 171 0.27 -20.51 -25.25
C ASN A 171 -0.61 -20.57 -23.99
N ASP A 172 -1.65 -19.75 -23.91
CA ASP A 172 -2.57 -19.75 -22.79
C ASP A 172 -3.37 -21.06 -22.68
N ILE A 173 -3.87 -21.57 -23.81
CA ILE A 173 -4.56 -22.87 -23.87
C ILE A 173 -3.64 -24.00 -23.43
N GLN A 174 -2.40 -24.02 -23.93
CA GLN A 174 -1.40 -25.03 -23.55
C GLN A 174 -1.10 -25.02 -22.05
N GLN A 175 -1.02 -23.85 -21.43
CA GLN A 175 -0.81 -23.75 -19.98
C GLN A 175 -2.03 -24.22 -19.18
N ILE A 176 -3.25 -23.97 -19.67
CA ILE A 176 -4.48 -24.48 -19.03
C ILE A 176 -4.50 -26.01 -19.08
N LEU A 177 -4.22 -26.62 -20.23
CA LEU A 177 -4.23 -28.08 -20.40
C LEU A 177 -3.16 -28.77 -19.55
N LYS A 178 -1.94 -28.22 -19.48
CA LYS A 178 -0.88 -28.76 -18.61
C LYS A 178 -1.26 -28.81 -17.14
N GLY A 179 -2.07 -27.84 -16.67
CA GLY A 179 -2.56 -27.81 -15.29
C GLY A 179 -3.73 -28.76 -15.00
N GLN A 180 -4.28 -29.45 -16.01
CA GLN A 180 -5.33 -30.47 -15.85
C GLN A 180 -4.78 -31.91 -15.89
N GLU A 181 -3.54 -32.09 -16.36
CA GLU A 181 -2.85 -33.38 -16.40
C GLU A 181 -2.07 -33.71 -15.10
N SER A 182 -2.16 -32.84 -14.09
CA SER A 182 -1.54 -32.97 -12.76
C SER A 182 -2.58 -33.31 -11.70
#